data_AF-A0A182EQ09-F1
#
_entry.id   AF-A0A182EQ09-F1
#
_cell.length_a   1.000
_cell.length_b   1.000
_cell.length_c   1.000
_cell.angle_alpha   90.00
_cell.angle_beta   90.00
_cell.angle_gamma   90.00
#
_symmetry.space_group_name_H-M   'P 1'
#
loop_
_entity.id
_entity.type
_entity.pdbx_description
1 polymer ?
#
loop_
_entity_poly.entity_id
_entity_poly.type
_entity_poly.pdbx_seq_one_letter_code
_entity_poly.pdbx_strand_id
1 'polypeptide(L)'
;MPKSLTDDEGKIAQGIDRFIVFNRYTIFLCLTYEFVILSQVGNIIYMIFAAASPNIIGCGSTIFNKTLEQREACEQYEIMTKFANHSCEPILDYQFRSVGVEWGYYCSQTVKVKNLVSFQMFGTIVGGILFGQLSDLFGRRKTMIICIAMTALFGILSSFSANLLEFAISRTIVGVFVGGNSMLF
;
A
#
# COMPACT_ATOMS: atom_id res chain seq x y z
N MET A 1 -0.04 -18.55 57.43
CA MET A 1 -1.03 -19.10 56.48
C MET A 1 -1.61 -17.93 55.68
N PRO A 2 -1.76 -18.08 54.35
CA PRO A 2 -1.45 -17.08 53.34
C PRO A 2 -2.58 -16.07 53.14
N LYS A 3 -2.30 -14.77 53.29
CA LYS A 3 -3.23 -13.66 52.98
C LYS A 3 -2.93 -12.96 51.65
N SER A 4 -1.97 -13.46 50.86
CA SER A 4 -1.49 -12.77 49.64
C SER A 4 -2.13 -13.22 48.33
N LEU A 5 -2.80 -14.39 48.29
CA LEU A 5 -3.35 -14.94 47.03
C LEU A 5 -4.79 -14.47 46.73
N THR A 6 -5.63 -14.29 47.76
CA THR A 6 -7.04 -13.90 47.58
C THR A 6 -7.22 -12.43 47.19
N ASP A 7 -6.29 -11.56 47.59
CA ASP A 7 -6.31 -10.14 47.23
C ASP A 7 -5.86 -9.89 45.79
N ASP A 8 -5.02 -10.77 45.24
CA ASP A 8 -4.58 -10.71 43.85
C ASP A 8 -5.66 -11.25 42.90
N GLU A 9 -6.33 -12.36 43.24
CA GLU A 9 -7.48 -12.86 42.48
C GLU A 9 -8.62 -11.84 42.38
N GLY A 10 -8.90 -11.08 43.45
CA GLY A 10 -9.92 -10.03 43.44
C GLY A 10 -9.59 -8.84 42.54
N LYS A 11 -8.31 -8.42 42.49
CA LYS A 11 -7.82 -7.37 41.58
C LYS A 11 -7.79 -7.83 40.13
N ILE A 12 -7.40 -9.09 39.90
CA ILE A 12 -7.40 -9.72 38.58
C ILE A 12 -8.86 -9.86 38.07
N ALA A 13 -9.78 -10.32 38.91
CA ALA A 13 -11.20 -10.42 38.56
C ALA A 13 -11.83 -9.06 38.25
N GLN A 14 -11.55 -8.02 39.04
CA GLN A 14 -11.98 -6.64 38.72
C GLN A 14 -11.36 -6.10 37.42
N GLY A 15 -10.13 -6.49 37.12
CA GLY A 15 -9.49 -6.16 35.84
C GLY A 15 -10.18 -6.84 34.66
N ILE A 16 -10.51 -8.13 34.79
CA ILE A 16 -11.17 -8.94 33.77
C ILE A 16 -12.63 -8.51 33.57
N ASP A 17 -13.35 -8.13 34.63
CA ASP A 17 -14.73 -7.62 34.52
C ASP A 17 -14.79 -6.31 33.72
N ARG A 18 -13.74 -5.46 33.76
CA ARG A 18 -13.66 -4.28 32.89
C ARG A 18 -13.40 -4.63 31.42
N PHE A 19 -12.78 -5.77 31.14
CA PHE A 19 -12.68 -6.32 29.79
C PHE A 19 -13.96 -7.03 29.35
N ILE A 20 -14.78 -7.58 30.25
CA ILE A 20 -16.01 -8.32 29.87
C ILE A 20 -17.22 -7.40 29.72
N VAL A 21 -17.29 -6.29 30.48
CA VAL A 21 -18.34 -5.27 30.32
C VAL A 21 -17.99 -4.34 29.13
N PHE A 22 -17.91 -4.91 27.92
CA PHE A 22 -17.87 -4.11 26.69
C PHE A 22 -19.22 -3.41 26.52
N ASN A 23 -19.29 -2.15 26.97
CA ASN A 23 -20.40 -1.28 26.62
C ASN A 23 -20.50 -1.19 25.08
N ARG A 24 -21.70 -1.04 24.51
CA ARG A 24 -21.93 -0.97 23.04
C ARG A 24 -21.00 0.03 22.33
N TYR A 25 -20.64 1.11 23.03
CA TYR A 25 -19.69 2.12 22.58
C TYR A 25 -18.28 1.58 22.32
N THR A 26 -17.79 0.68 23.16
CA THR A 26 -16.44 0.10 23.02
C THR A 26 -16.39 -0.82 21.81
N ILE A 27 -17.45 -1.60 21.54
CA ILE A 27 -17.57 -2.41 20.32
C ILE A 27 -17.59 -1.53 19.07
N PHE A 28 -18.38 -0.44 19.09
CA PHE A 28 -18.42 0.51 17.98
C PHE A 28 -17.04 1.14 17.72
N LEU A 29 -16.33 1.51 18.79
CA LEU A 29 -14.99 2.05 18.71
C LEU A 29 -14.00 1.04 18.11
N CYS A 30 -14.01 -0.22 18.57
CA CYS A 30 -13.19 -1.29 18.01
C CYS A 30 -13.46 -1.50 16.52
N LEU A 31 -14.73 -1.56 16.10
CA LEU A 31 -15.11 -1.71 14.69
C LEU A 31 -14.62 -0.53 13.84
N THR A 32 -14.77 0.71 14.32
CA THR A 32 -14.24 1.87 13.59
C THR A 32 -12.71 1.83 13.48
N TYR A 33 -12.02 1.30 14.50
CA TYR A 33 -10.57 1.16 14.51
C TYR A 33 -10.10 0.12 13.50
N GLU A 34 -10.74 -1.05 13.45
CA GLU A 34 -10.45 -2.10 12.48
C GLU A 34 -10.67 -1.61 11.05
N PHE A 35 -11.76 -0.89 10.79
CA PHE A 35 -12.03 -0.33 9.47
C PHE A 35 -10.93 0.66 9.04
N VAL A 36 -10.46 1.51 9.95
CA VAL A 36 -9.35 2.43 9.67
C VAL A 36 -8.07 1.65 9.37
N ILE A 37 -7.71 0.65 10.18
CA ILE A 37 -6.52 -0.18 9.96
C ILE A 37 -6.61 -0.87 8.59
N LEU A 38 -7.75 -1.48 8.26
CA LEU A 38 -7.97 -2.15 6.99
C LEU A 38 -7.80 -1.18 5.81
N SER A 39 -8.34 0.04 5.93
CA SER A 39 -8.13 1.09 4.93
C SER A 39 -6.65 1.49 4.79
N GLN A 40 -5.88 1.56 5.87
CA GLN A 40 -4.46 1.94 5.80
C GLN A 40 -3.63 0.83 5.16
N VAL A 41 -3.82 -0.41 5.60
CA VAL A 41 -3.15 -1.59 5.05
C VAL A 41 -3.50 -1.77 3.57
N GLY A 42 -4.77 -1.54 3.19
CA GLY A 42 -5.22 -1.58 1.80
C GLY A 42 -4.47 -0.60 0.89
N ASN A 43 -4.16 0.62 1.37
CA ASN A 43 -3.39 1.60 0.60
C ASN A 43 -1.96 1.13 0.31
N ILE A 44 -1.33 0.42 1.26
CA ILE A 44 0.01 -0.13 1.10
C ILE A 44 -0.02 -1.35 0.18
N ILE A 45 -0.97 -2.28 0.42
CA ILE A 45 -1.13 -3.50 -0.38
C ILE A 45 -1.42 -3.18 -1.84
N TYR A 46 -2.27 -2.20 -2.12
CA TYR A 46 -2.59 -1.77 -3.48
C TYR A 46 -1.35 -1.47 -4.31
N MET A 47 -0.34 -0.81 -3.72
CA MET A 47 0.88 -0.47 -4.45
C MET A 47 1.76 -1.68 -4.79
N ILE A 48 1.68 -2.76 -4.01
CA ILE A 48 2.38 -4.01 -4.31
C ILE A 48 1.83 -4.62 -5.61
N PHE A 49 0.50 -4.67 -5.74
CA PHE A 49 -0.15 -5.17 -6.95
C PHE A 49 -0.01 -4.22 -8.13
N ALA A 50 -0.09 -2.90 -7.90
CA ALA A 50 0.10 -1.91 -8.96
C ALA A 50 1.49 -2.00 -9.62
N ALA A 51 2.53 -2.31 -8.84
CA ALA A 51 3.91 -2.39 -9.32
C ALA A 51 4.36 -3.79 -9.78
N ALA A 52 3.45 -4.78 -9.77
CA ALA A 52 3.76 -6.10 -10.29
C ALA A 52 3.97 -6.03 -11.81
N SER A 53 5.13 -6.50 -12.26
CA SER A 53 5.46 -6.58 -13.68
C SER A 53 4.84 -7.84 -14.31
N PRO A 54 4.18 -7.72 -15.47
CA PRO A 54 3.63 -8.89 -16.17
C PRO A 54 4.76 -9.76 -16.74
N ASN A 55 4.43 -11.02 -17.03
CA ASN A 55 5.31 -11.90 -17.79
C ASN A 55 5.05 -11.72 -19.28
N ILE A 56 6.11 -11.53 -20.06
CA ILE A 56 6.03 -11.41 -21.51
C ILE A 56 6.21 -12.80 -22.10
N ILE A 57 5.17 -13.33 -22.73
CA ILE A 57 5.17 -14.68 -23.32
C ILE A 57 5.38 -14.66 -24.83
N GLY A 58 5.31 -13.49 -25.47
CA GLY A 58 5.48 -13.39 -26.92
C GLY A 58 5.29 -11.97 -27.44
N CYS A 59 5.41 -11.84 -28.75
CA CYS A 59 5.21 -10.58 -29.46
C CYS A 59 4.56 -10.83 -30.83
N GLY A 60 3.37 -10.26 -31.07
CA GLY A 60 2.61 -10.53 -32.28
C GLY A 60 2.28 -12.02 -32.46
N SER A 61 2.84 -12.68 -33.48
CA SER A 61 2.62 -14.11 -33.75
C SER A 61 3.74 -15.03 -33.22
N THR A 62 4.80 -14.49 -32.60
CA THR A 62 5.91 -15.28 -32.06
C THR A 62 5.73 -15.49 -30.55
N ILE A 63 5.86 -16.74 -30.11
CA ILE A 63 5.75 -17.13 -28.69
C ILE A 63 7.16 -17.47 -28.20
N PHE A 64 7.58 -16.85 -27.10
CA PHE A 64 8.82 -17.17 -26.43
C PHE A 64 8.68 -18.49 -25.65
N ASN A 65 9.76 -19.27 -25.56
CA ASN A 65 9.70 -20.55 -24.88
C ASN A 65 9.38 -20.34 -23.38
N LYS A 66 8.40 -21.07 -22.84
CA LYS A 66 7.86 -20.88 -21.47
C LYS A 66 8.87 -21.19 -20.35
N THR A 67 10.02 -21.75 -20.68
CA THR A 67 11.12 -22.02 -19.73
C THR A 67 12.15 -20.89 -19.64
N LEU A 68 12.03 -19.81 -20.44
CA LEU A 68 12.92 -18.65 -20.33
C LEU A 68 12.69 -17.91 -19.01
N GLU A 69 13.77 -17.41 -18.41
CA GLU A 69 13.65 -16.47 -17.30
C GLU A 69 13.02 -15.15 -17.77
N GLN A 70 12.29 -14.46 -16.87
CA GLN A 70 11.61 -13.18 -17.16
C GLN A 70 12.58 -12.10 -17.69
N ARG A 71 13.87 -12.18 -17.31
CA ARG A 71 14.93 -11.29 -17.81
C ARG A 71 15.28 -11.57 -19.27
N GLU A 72 15.41 -12.83 -19.65
CA GLU A 72 15.73 -13.25 -21.02
C GLU A 72 14.56 -12.95 -21.97
N ALA A 73 13.32 -13.19 -21.51
CA ALA A 73 12.11 -12.83 -22.27
C ALA A 73 12.04 -11.32 -22.55
N CYS A 74 12.45 -10.49 -21.60
CA CYS A 74 12.52 -9.05 -21.75
C CYS A 74 13.59 -8.58 -22.74
N GLU A 75 14.76 -9.23 -22.75
CA GLU A 75 15.83 -8.94 -23.70
C GLU A 75 15.40 -9.28 -25.13
N GLN A 76 14.78 -10.46 -25.32
CA GLN A 76 14.25 -10.86 -26.63
C GLN A 76 13.14 -9.93 -27.12
N TYR A 77 12.24 -9.51 -26.23
CA TYR A 77 11.19 -8.55 -26.56
C TYR A 77 11.77 -7.21 -27.03
N GLU A 78 12.80 -6.68 -26.35
CA GLU A 78 13.40 -5.41 -26.74
C GLU A 78 14.07 -5.49 -28.12
N ILE A 79 14.76 -6.60 -28.42
CA ILE A 79 15.38 -6.84 -29.73
C ILE A 79 14.33 -6.91 -30.83
N MET A 80 13.24 -7.68 -30.61
CA MET A 80 12.15 -7.79 -31.59
C MET A 80 11.46 -6.45 -31.84
N THR A 81 11.24 -5.65 -30.78
CA THR A 81 10.60 -4.34 -30.89
C THR A 81 11.44 -3.37 -31.74
N LYS A 82 12.78 -3.41 -31.60
CA LYS A 82 13.71 -2.62 -32.42
C LYS A 82 13.71 -3.05 -33.88
N PHE A 83 13.63 -4.35 -34.16
CA PHE A 83 13.60 -4.86 -35.53
C PHE A 83 12.28 -4.57 -36.25
N ALA A 84 11.15 -4.66 -35.54
CA ALA A 84 9.80 -4.45 -36.07
C ALA A 84 9.33 -2.98 -36.07
N ASN A 85 10.23 -2.01 -35.87
CA ASN A 85 9.91 -0.58 -35.84
C ASN A 85 8.70 -0.23 -34.94
N HIS A 86 8.67 -0.76 -33.71
CA HIS A 86 7.60 -0.59 -32.71
C HIS A 86 6.21 -1.18 -33.05
N SER A 87 6.05 -1.96 -34.13
CA SER A 87 4.77 -2.57 -34.52
C SER A 87 4.42 -3.87 -33.78
N CYS A 88 5.20 -4.25 -32.77
CA CYS A 88 5.07 -5.54 -32.10
C CYS A 88 4.21 -5.41 -30.84
N GLU A 89 3.02 -6.02 -30.85
CA GLU A 89 2.14 -6.05 -29.67
C GLU A 89 2.58 -7.15 -28.70
N PRO A 90 2.88 -6.82 -27.42
CA PRO A 90 3.30 -7.80 -26.44
C PRO A 90 2.15 -8.72 -26.04
N ILE A 91 2.40 -10.03 -26.07
CA ILE A 91 1.51 -11.01 -25.45
C ILE A 91 1.94 -11.16 -24.00
N LEU A 92 1.04 -10.79 -23.10
CA LEU A 92 1.29 -10.75 -21.66
C LEU A 92 0.52 -11.87 -20.97
N ASP A 93 1.19 -12.58 -20.08
CA ASP A 93 0.57 -13.46 -19.10
C ASP A 93 0.57 -12.76 -17.74
N TYR A 94 -0.62 -12.56 -17.18
CA TYR A 94 -0.82 -11.85 -15.92
C TYR A 94 -1.96 -12.46 -15.13
N GLN A 95 -1.78 -12.57 -13.81
CA GLN A 95 -2.86 -13.01 -12.91
C GLN A 95 -3.86 -11.90 -12.59
N PHE A 96 -3.43 -10.64 -12.70
CA PHE A 96 -4.24 -9.46 -12.46
C PHE A 96 -3.73 -8.30 -13.34
N ARG A 97 -4.64 -7.42 -13.75
CA ARG A 97 -4.32 -6.24 -14.54
C ARG A 97 -3.68 -5.18 -13.63
N SER A 98 -2.36 -5.03 -13.73
CA SER A 98 -1.60 -4.03 -12.96
C SER A 98 -1.46 -2.71 -13.72
N VAL A 99 -1.05 -1.67 -13.00
CA VAL A 99 -0.78 -0.34 -13.56
C VAL A 99 0.33 -0.38 -14.62
N GLY A 100 1.30 -1.30 -14.47
CA GLY A 100 2.33 -1.55 -15.49
C GLY A 100 1.77 -2.07 -16.81
N VAL A 101 0.73 -2.92 -16.75
CA VAL A 101 0.02 -3.44 -17.94
C VAL A 101 -0.83 -2.36 -18.59
N GLU A 102 -1.56 -1.58 -17.79
CA GLU A 102 -2.45 -0.52 -18.29
C GLU A 102 -1.68 0.56 -19.08
N TRP A 103 -0.53 1.00 -18.55
CA TRP A 103 0.27 2.07 -19.14
C TRP A 103 1.43 1.58 -20.03
N GLY A 104 1.55 0.28 -20.26
CA GLY A 104 2.53 -0.26 -21.21
C GLY A 104 3.99 -0.19 -20.74
N TYR A 105 4.23 -0.22 -19.43
CA TYR A 105 5.58 -0.16 -18.87
C TYR A 105 6.14 -1.57 -18.59
N TYR A 106 6.95 -2.06 -19.53
CA TYR A 106 7.56 -3.39 -19.48
C TYR A 106 9.09 -3.32 -19.39
N CYS A 107 9.71 -4.41 -18.94
CA CYS A 107 11.17 -4.61 -18.93
C CYS A 107 11.93 -3.44 -18.30
N SER A 108 12.73 -2.72 -19.09
CA SER A 108 13.54 -1.57 -18.66
C SER A 108 12.67 -0.46 -18.03
N GLN A 109 11.48 -0.23 -18.57
CA GLN A 109 10.60 0.84 -18.07
C GLN A 109 9.85 0.46 -16.79
N THR A 110 9.86 -0.82 -16.40
CA THR A 110 9.28 -1.30 -15.13
C THR A 110 9.90 -0.58 -13.92
N VAL A 111 11.17 -0.16 -14.04
CA VAL A 111 11.87 0.60 -13.00
C VAL A 111 11.11 1.87 -12.63
N LYS A 112 10.43 2.52 -13.58
CA LYS A 112 9.61 3.72 -13.32
C LYS A 112 8.45 3.42 -12.38
N VAL A 113 7.72 2.33 -12.62
CA VAL A 113 6.59 1.89 -11.78
C VAL A 113 7.08 1.42 -10.41
N LYS A 114 8.19 0.67 -10.37
CA LYS A 114 8.80 0.19 -9.12
C LYS A 114 9.30 1.35 -8.24
N ASN A 115 9.88 2.38 -8.85
CA ASN A 115 10.32 3.58 -8.12
C ASN A 115 9.16 4.28 -7.40
N LEU A 116 7.93 4.19 -7.92
CA LEU A 116 6.74 4.74 -7.25
C LEU A 116 6.53 4.11 -5.88
N VAL A 117 6.69 2.79 -5.78
CA VAL A 117 6.58 2.07 -4.51
C VAL A 117 7.69 2.48 -3.56
N SER A 118 8.91 2.64 -4.07
CA SER A 118 10.04 3.13 -3.26
C SER A 118 9.77 4.53 -2.71
N PHE A 119 9.27 5.46 -3.53
CA PHE A 119 8.89 6.80 -3.08
C PHE A 119 7.72 6.78 -2.10
N GLN A 120 6.74 5.90 -2.30
CA GLN A 120 5.63 5.68 -1.37
C GLN A 120 6.14 5.24 0.02
N MET A 121 7.04 4.26 0.05
CA MET A 121 7.60 3.74 1.30
C MET A 121 8.45 4.80 2.00
N PHE A 122 9.26 5.53 1.24
CA PHE A 122 10.02 6.66 1.77
C PHE A 122 9.10 7.73 2.37
N GLY A 123 8.03 8.10 1.66
CA GLY A 123 6.99 9.01 2.15
C GLY A 123 6.36 8.51 3.45
N THR A 124 6.08 7.21 3.55
CA THR A 124 5.53 6.59 4.77
C THR A 124 6.45 6.75 5.98
N ILE A 125 7.77 6.53 5.80
CA ILE A 125 8.76 6.72 6.86
C ILE A 125 8.82 8.19 7.30
N VAL A 126 8.95 9.10 6.32
CA VAL A 126 9.02 10.54 6.59
C VAL A 126 7.75 11.03 7.29
N GLY A 127 6.59 10.58 6.83
CA GLY A 127 5.30 10.90 7.43
C GLY A 127 5.16 10.42 8.86
N GLY A 128 5.61 9.21 9.18
CA GLY A 128 5.62 8.71 10.55
C GLY A 128 6.40 9.63 11.49
N ILE A 129 7.62 10.02 11.09
CA ILE A 129 8.50 10.89 11.89
C ILE A 129 7.87 12.27 12.08
N LEU A 130 7.41 12.91 11.00
CA LEU A 130 6.86 14.27 11.04
C LEU A 130 5.56 14.33 11.84
N PHE A 131 4.62 13.44 11.56
CA PHE A 131 3.33 13.43 12.22
C PHE A 131 3.39 12.87 13.65
N GLY A 132 4.39 12.04 13.97
CA GLY A 132 4.69 11.64 15.34
C GLY A 132 4.95 12.85 16.23
N GLN A 133 5.91 13.70 15.84
CA GLN A 133 6.22 14.94 16.57
C GLN A 133 5.05 15.93 16.57
N LEU A 134 4.34 16.05 15.44
CA LEU A 134 3.19 16.94 15.33
C LEU A 134 2.03 16.51 16.25
N SER A 135 1.91 15.20 16.52
CA SER A 135 0.86 14.64 17.37
C SER A 135 0.98 15.04 18.82
N ASP A 136 2.22 15.17 19.30
CA ASP A 136 2.51 15.56 20.68
C ASP A 136 2.14 17.04 20.92
N LEU A 137 2.21 17.87 19.88
CA LEU A 137 1.91 19.30 19.93
C LEU A 137 0.41 19.62 19.73
N PHE A 138 -0.24 19.00 18.74
CA PHE A 138 -1.62 19.33 18.35
C PHE A 138 -2.69 18.42 18.99
N GLY A 139 -2.26 17.35 19.66
CA GLY A 139 -3.12 16.35 20.26
C GLY A 139 -3.48 15.22 19.29
N ARG A 140 -3.21 13.99 19.73
CA ARG A 140 -3.32 12.72 18.99
C ARG A 140 -4.62 12.53 18.20
N ARG A 141 -5.77 12.87 18.79
CA ARG A 141 -7.11 12.67 18.17
C ARG A 141 -7.35 13.57 16.96
N LYS A 142 -6.88 14.82 16.98
CA LYS A 142 -7.09 15.77 15.87
C LYS A 142 -6.20 15.40 14.69
N THR A 143 -4.95 15.07 14.96
CA THR A 143 -3.98 14.66 13.94
C THR A 143 -4.46 13.41 13.19
N MET A 144 -5.00 12.42 13.90
CA MET A 144 -5.56 11.20 13.28
C MET A 144 -6.67 11.52 12.27
N ILE A 145 -7.63 12.37 12.65
CA ILE A 145 -8.75 12.75 11.78
C ILE A 145 -8.25 13.48 10.53
N ILE A 146 -7.28 14.39 10.69
CA ILE A 146 -6.68 15.13 9.58
C ILE A 146 -5.96 14.18 8.62
N CYS A 147 -5.14 13.24 9.13
CA CYS A 147 -4.44 12.26 8.31
C CYS A 147 -5.43 11.41 7.51
N ILE A 148 -6.48 10.89 8.13
CA ILE A 148 -7.51 10.08 7.45
C ILE A 148 -8.22 10.89 6.36
N ALA A 149 -8.61 12.13 6.66
CA ALA A 149 -9.28 12.99 5.68
C ALA A 149 -8.38 13.29 4.47
N MET A 150 -7.10 13.57 4.70
CA MET A 150 -6.13 13.84 3.63
C MET A 150 -5.83 12.57 2.82
N THR A 151 -5.65 11.42 3.47
CA THR A 151 -5.51 10.13 2.79
C THR A 151 -6.70 9.84 1.88
N ALA A 152 -7.93 10.08 2.32
CA ALA A 152 -9.13 9.90 1.51
C ALA A 152 -9.18 10.86 0.32
N LEU A 153 -8.90 12.15 0.55
CA LEU A 153 -8.91 13.16 -0.51
C LEU A 153 -7.88 12.84 -1.60
N PHE A 154 -6.62 12.65 -1.23
CA PHE A 154 -5.57 12.32 -2.20
C PHE A 154 -5.75 10.94 -2.84
N GLY A 155 -6.37 9.98 -2.13
CA GLY A 155 -6.75 8.69 -2.72
C GLY A 155 -7.75 8.84 -3.88
N ILE A 156 -8.77 9.69 -3.71
CA ILE A 156 -9.73 9.99 -4.79
C ILE A 156 -9.02 10.73 -5.94
N LEU A 157 -8.18 11.73 -5.63
CA LEU A 157 -7.40 12.43 -6.66
C LEU A 157 -6.51 11.48 -7.46
N SER A 158 -5.91 10.48 -6.81
CA SER A 158 -5.07 9.50 -7.51
C SER A 158 -5.86 8.65 -8.51
N SER A 159 -7.16 8.44 -8.30
CA SER A 159 -8.02 7.68 -9.21
C SER A 159 -8.33 8.44 -10.50
N PHE A 160 -8.22 9.78 -10.50
CA PHE A 160 -8.42 10.63 -11.68
C PHE A 160 -7.13 10.90 -12.46
N SER A 161 -5.98 10.40 -12.00
CA SER A 161 -4.70 10.69 -12.64
C SER A 161 -4.53 9.91 -13.94
N ALA A 162 -4.28 10.63 -15.04
CA ALA A 162 -3.98 10.04 -16.35
C ALA A 162 -2.47 9.86 -16.60
N ASN A 163 -1.65 10.55 -15.81
CA ASN A 163 -0.19 10.56 -15.94
C ASN A 163 0.47 9.77 -14.80
N LEU A 164 1.47 8.95 -15.12
CA LEU A 164 2.24 8.17 -14.13
C LEU A 164 2.91 9.05 -13.06
N LEU A 165 3.33 10.27 -13.41
CA LEU A 165 3.93 11.22 -12.46
C LEU A 165 2.90 11.83 -11.49
N GLU A 166 1.69 12.15 -11.95
CA GLU A 166 0.63 12.66 -11.08
C GLU A 166 0.16 11.58 -10.11
N PHE A 167 0.04 10.35 -10.62
CA PHE A 167 -0.21 9.17 -9.80
C PHE A 167 0.89 8.98 -8.75
N ALA A 168 2.16 9.10 -9.13
CA ALA A 168 3.31 9.01 -8.24
C ALA A 168 3.25 10.01 -7.08
N ILE A 169 3.01 11.28 -7.39
CA ILE A 169 3.03 12.39 -6.43
C ILE A 169 1.85 12.24 -5.47
N SER A 170 0.64 12.06 -6.01
CA SER A 170 -0.57 11.89 -5.20
C SER A 170 -0.45 10.69 -4.26
N ARG A 171 0.10 9.57 -4.74
CA ARG A 171 0.30 8.40 -3.89
C ARG A 171 1.36 8.65 -2.84
N THR A 172 2.51 9.22 -3.19
CA THR A 172 3.58 9.52 -2.21
C THR A 172 3.05 10.39 -1.07
N ILE A 173 2.23 11.39 -1.39
CA ILE A 173 1.54 12.22 -0.41
C ILE A 173 0.61 11.37 0.47
N VAL A 174 -0.19 10.46 -0.11
CA VAL A 174 -0.97 9.48 0.67
C VAL A 174 -0.07 8.65 1.58
N GLY A 175 1.11 8.22 1.10
CA GLY A 175 2.08 7.46 1.90
C GLY A 175 2.51 8.21 3.15
N VAL A 176 2.80 9.51 3.03
CA VAL A 176 3.12 10.38 4.17
C VAL A 176 1.98 10.37 5.20
N PHE A 177 0.73 10.53 4.77
CA PHE A 177 -0.41 10.55 5.70
C PHE A 177 -0.71 9.16 6.31
N VAL A 178 -0.56 8.08 5.54
CA VAL A 178 -0.72 6.70 6.01
C VAL A 178 0.34 6.38 7.07
N GLY A 179 1.59 6.77 6.83
CA GLY A 179 2.69 6.63 7.78
C GLY A 179 2.48 7.43 9.06
N GLY A 180 2.02 8.68 8.93
CA GLY A 180 1.64 9.49 10.09
C GLY A 180 0.52 8.84 10.90
N ASN A 181 -0.52 8.34 10.24
CA ASN A 181 -1.60 7.63 10.90
C ASN A 181 -1.10 6.38 11.62
N SER A 182 -0.12 5.66 11.05
CA SER A 182 0.44 4.44 11.65
C SER A 182 1.18 4.68 12.98
N MET A 183 1.88 5.82 13.14
CA MET A 183 2.53 6.19 14.40
C MET A 183 1.57 6.76 15.45
N LEU A 184 0.43 7.28 15.01
CA LEU A 184 -0.59 7.84 15.90
C LEU A 184 -1.39 6.76 16.64
N PHE A 185 -1.16 5.48 16.36
CA PHE A 185 -1.80 4.33 17.03
C PHE A 185 -1.03 3.82 18.24
#